data_AF-A0A8C2IIR5-F1
#
_entry.id   AF-A0A8C2IIR5-F1
#
_cell.length_a   1.000
_cell.length_b   1.000
_cell.length_c   1.000
_cell.angle_alpha   90.00
_cell.angle_beta   90.00
_cell.angle_gamma   90.00
#
_symmetry.space_group_name_H-M   'P 1'
#
loop_
_entity.id
_entity.type
_entity.pdbx_description
1 polymer ?
#
loop_
_entity_poly.entity_id
_entity_poly.type
_entity_poly.pdbx_seq_one_letter_code
_entity_poly.pdbx_strand_id
1 'polypeptide(L)'
;ESEGSGEILDEGMFSVLLSVKLPIVSTSKCNSSNSFSGNITTNMICAGSSTGGKDACKGDSGGPLVCDGRVYGLVSWGNGCGDSRFPGVYTAVSRNLKSGEKGIVNCFNVIS
;
A
#
# COMPACT_ATOMS: atom_id res chain seq x y z
N GLU A 1 -21.75 -37.22 -35.01
CA GLU A 1 -20.35 -36.76 -34.90
C GLU A 1 -20.23 -35.24 -35.02
N SER A 2 -19.26 -34.67 -34.29
CA SER A 2 -18.50 -33.41 -34.46
C SER A 2 -19.15 -32.13 -35.00
N GLU A 3 -19.31 -31.13 -34.12
CA GLU A 3 -19.25 -29.69 -34.46
C GLU A 3 -18.69 -28.91 -33.24
N GLY A 4 -17.66 -28.09 -33.46
CA GLY A 4 -17.33 -26.89 -32.69
C GLY A 4 -16.72 -27.04 -31.28
N SER A 5 -15.41 -26.84 -31.16
CA SER A 5 -14.77 -26.46 -29.89
C SER A 5 -15.35 -25.12 -29.42
N GLY A 6 -16.18 -25.16 -28.38
CA GLY A 6 -16.75 -23.97 -27.76
C GLY A 6 -15.65 -23.01 -27.30
N GLU A 7 -15.83 -21.73 -27.63
CA GLU A 7 -15.12 -20.62 -27.00
C GLU A 7 -15.26 -20.77 -25.48
N ILE A 8 -14.14 -21.05 -24.82
CA ILE A 8 -14.02 -20.77 -23.40
C ILE A 8 -13.94 -19.26 -23.36
N LEU A 9 -15.03 -18.59 -22.98
CA LEU A 9 -14.95 -17.23 -22.49
C LEU A 9 -13.95 -17.29 -21.35
N ASP A 10 -12.75 -16.77 -21.59
CA ASP A 10 -11.88 -16.32 -20.52
C ASP A 10 -12.78 -15.42 -19.68
N GLU A 11 -13.23 -15.93 -18.53
CA GLU A 11 -13.87 -15.14 -17.48
C GLU A 11 -12.79 -14.20 -16.94
N GLY A 12 -12.34 -13.31 -17.83
CA GLY A 12 -11.33 -12.31 -17.63
C GLY A 12 -11.91 -11.41 -16.58
N MET A 13 -11.47 -11.62 -15.36
CA MET A 13 -11.63 -10.70 -14.26
C MET A 13 -11.18 -9.34 -14.80
N PHE A 14 -12.13 -8.46 -15.11
CA PHE A 14 -11.80 -7.08 -15.43
C PHE A 14 -11.03 -6.54 -14.23
N SER A 15 -9.70 -6.44 -14.34
CA SER A 15 -8.86 -5.86 -13.29
C SER A 15 -9.13 -4.37 -13.30
N VAL A 16 -10.10 -3.96 -12.48
CA VAL A 16 -10.38 -2.55 -12.25
C VAL A 16 -9.30 -2.06 -11.31
N LEU A 17 -8.43 -1.22 -11.85
CA LEU A 17 -7.36 -0.61 -11.07
C LEU A 17 -7.98 0.35 -10.04
N LEU A 18 -7.85 0.03 -8.77
CA LEU A 18 -8.38 0.82 -7.67
C LEU A 18 -7.28 1.67 -7.06
N SER A 19 -7.67 2.74 -6.38
CA SER A 19 -6.73 3.54 -5.59
C SER A 19 -7.33 3.93 -4.26
N VAL A 20 -6.50 3.92 -3.22
CA VAL A 20 -6.90 4.29 -1.87
C VAL A 20 -6.00 5.37 -1.33
N LYS A 21 -6.62 6.43 -0.78
CA LYS A 21 -5.89 7.50 -0.10
C LYS A 21 -5.44 7.01 1.28
N LEU A 22 -4.14 7.05 1.53
CA LEU A 22 -3.51 6.65 2.78
C LEU A 22 -2.69 7.79 3.38
N PRO A 23 -2.80 8.08 4.68
CA PRO A 23 -1.90 9.02 5.33
C PRO A 23 -0.55 8.35 5.58
N ILE A 24 0.52 9.15 5.48
CA ILE A 24 1.85 8.72 5.90
C ILE A 24 1.89 8.65 7.42
N VAL A 25 2.43 7.53 7.94
CA VAL A 25 2.64 7.30 9.35
C VAL A 25 4.11 7.55 9.66
N SER A 26 4.41 8.32 10.71
CA SER A 26 5.78 8.58 11.12
C SER A 26 6.51 7.27 11.45
N THR A 27 7.81 7.20 11.13
CA THR A 27 8.63 6.03 11.48
C THR A 27 8.59 5.74 12.97
N SER A 28 8.56 6.76 13.83
CA SER A 28 8.46 6.58 15.29
C SER A 28 7.18 5.87 15.73
N LYS A 29 6.02 6.21 15.14
CA LYS A 29 4.74 5.58 15.44
C LYS A 29 4.60 4.21 14.79
N CYS A 30 5.17 4.04 13.60
CA CYS A 30 5.17 2.74 12.96
C CYS A 30 6.09 1.74 13.68
N ASN A 31 7.18 2.23 14.25
CA ASN A 31 8.19 1.39 14.90
C ASN A 31 8.00 1.23 16.42
N SER A 32 6.91 1.76 16.99
CA SER A 32 6.62 1.65 18.42
C SER A 32 6.22 0.22 18.82
N SER A 33 6.27 -0.06 20.13
CA SER A 33 5.97 -1.38 20.72
C SER A 33 4.52 -1.84 20.51
N ASN A 34 3.59 -0.94 20.24
CA ASN A 34 2.20 -1.25 19.90
C ASN A 34 1.99 -1.55 18.40
N SER A 35 3.07 -1.57 17.61
CA SER A 35 3.09 -1.84 16.18
C SER A 35 4.28 -2.76 15.86
N PHE A 36 5.15 -2.40 14.91
CA PHE A 36 6.22 -3.27 14.42
C PHE A 36 7.44 -3.41 15.36
N SER A 37 7.44 -2.78 16.54
CA SER A 37 8.35 -3.09 17.65
C SER A 37 9.84 -3.15 17.27
N GLY A 38 10.34 -2.13 16.56
CA GLY A 38 11.74 -2.05 16.15
C GLY A 38 12.06 -2.58 14.74
N ASN A 39 11.13 -3.25 14.06
CA ASN A 39 11.35 -3.87 12.75
C ASN A 39 11.27 -2.91 11.54
N ILE A 40 11.02 -1.61 11.76
CA ILE A 40 10.98 -0.61 10.68
C ILE A 40 12.35 0.06 10.54
N THR A 41 12.93 -0.06 9.35
CA THR A 41 14.23 0.54 9.01
C THR A 41 14.09 1.93 8.39
N THR A 42 15.21 2.64 8.23
CA THR A 42 15.25 3.96 7.56
C THR A 42 14.97 3.90 6.05
N ASN A 43 14.97 2.70 5.46
CA ASN A 43 14.64 2.46 4.05
C ASN A 43 13.18 2.05 3.86
N MET A 44 12.33 2.23 4.88
CA MET A 44 10.92 1.87 4.86
C MET A 44 10.04 3.08 5.14
N ILE A 45 8.87 3.11 4.51
CA ILE A 45 7.80 4.09 4.71
C ILE A 45 6.58 3.34 5.19
N CYS A 46 5.86 3.91 6.16
CA CYS A 46 4.58 3.37 6.60
C CYS A 46 3.45 4.26 6.12
N ALA A 47 2.39 3.65 5.58
CA ALA A 47 1.18 4.37 5.18
C ALA A 47 -0.04 3.53 5.55
N GLY A 48 -1.03 4.15 6.19
CA GLY A 48 -2.19 3.42 6.68
C GLY A 48 -3.12 4.30 7.49
N SER A 49 -4.42 4.02 7.45
CA SER A 49 -5.43 4.78 8.19
C SER A 49 -5.31 4.54 9.70
N SER A 50 -5.42 5.60 10.52
CA SER A 50 -5.47 5.47 11.97
C SER A 50 -6.72 4.74 12.49
N THR A 51 -7.75 4.60 11.66
CA THR A 51 -8.96 3.83 11.96
C THR A 51 -8.96 2.45 11.32
N GLY A 52 -7.90 2.08 10.58
CA GLY A 52 -7.87 0.86 9.79
C GLY A 52 -8.79 0.89 8.56
N GLY A 53 -9.08 -0.29 8.01
CA GLY A 53 -10.00 -0.54 6.89
C GLY A 53 -9.49 -0.14 5.51
N LYS A 54 -8.34 0.53 5.41
CA LYS A 54 -7.72 0.97 4.15
C LYS A 54 -6.23 0.64 4.17
N ASP A 55 -5.81 -0.19 3.23
CA ASP A 55 -4.43 -0.66 3.15
C ASP A 55 -4.16 -1.30 1.77
N ALA A 56 -2.87 -1.45 1.44
CA ALA A 56 -2.44 -2.42 0.44
C ALA A 56 -2.57 -3.83 1.01
N CYS A 57 -2.82 -4.83 0.17
CA CYS A 57 -2.94 -6.20 0.62
C CYS A 57 -2.21 -7.19 -0.30
N LYS A 58 -2.50 -8.48 -0.12
CA LYS A 58 -1.94 -9.55 -0.95
C LYS A 58 -2.35 -9.32 -2.41
N GLY A 59 -1.37 -9.31 -3.31
CA GLY A 59 -1.57 -9.00 -4.73
C GLY A 59 -1.06 -7.61 -5.12
N ASP A 60 -0.93 -6.69 -4.16
CA ASP A 60 -0.46 -5.32 -4.42
C ASP A 60 1.06 -5.16 -4.32
N SER A 61 1.79 -6.23 -3.97
CA SER A 61 3.25 -6.21 -3.80
C SER A 61 3.96 -5.63 -5.02
N GLY A 62 4.85 -4.66 -4.79
CA GLY A 62 5.51 -3.90 -5.86
C GLY A 62 4.68 -2.74 -6.43
N GLY A 63 3.40 -2.62 -6.05
CA GLY A 63 2.53 -1.51 -6.42
C GLY A 63 3.03 -0.17 -5.86
N PRO A 64 2.82 0.95 -6.58
CA PRO A 64 3.37 2.23 -6.18
C PRO A 64 2.56 2.89 -5.06
N LEU A 65 3.29 3.52 -4.13
CA LEU A 65 2.77 4.59 -3.27
C LEU A 65 3.12 5.93 -3.93
N VAL A 66 2.11 6.56 -4.50
CA VAL A 66 2.23 7.83 -5.23
C VAL A 66 1.78 8.96 -4.34
N CYS A 67 2.63 9.94 -4.10
CA CYS A 67 2.30 11.15 -3.35
C CYS A 67 2.59 12.37 -4.23
N ASP A 68 1.61 13.28 -4.36
CA ASP A 68 1.75 14.50 -5.15
C ASP A 68 2.32 14.26 -6.57
N GLY A 69 1.87 13.17 -7.21
CA GLY A 69 2.27 12.77 -8.57
C GLY A 69 3.65 12.11 -8.69
N ARG A 70 4.32 11.78 -7.58
CA ARG A 70 5.63 11.11 -7.57
C ARG A 70 5.57 9.80 -6.79
N VAL A 71 6.33 8.80 -7.25
CA VAL A 71 6.48 7.54 -6.52
C VAL A 71 7.44 7.74 -5.36
N TYR A 72 6.99 7.42 -4.15
CA TYR A 72 7.82 7.50 -2.95
C TYR A 72 8.09 6.14 -2.31
N GLY A 73 7.23 5.16 -2.56
CA GLY A 73 7.47 3.81 -2.09
C GLY A 73 6.84 2.73 -2.95
N LEU A 74 7.23 1.50 -2.70
CA LEU A 74 6.65 0.29 -3.31
C LEU A 74 6.10 -0.61 -2.21
N VAL A 75 4.88 -1.14 -2.38
CA VAL A 75 4.26 -2.07 -1.42
C VAL A 75 5.22 -3.23 -1.16
N SER A 76 5.51 -3.49 0.11
CA SER A 76 6.52 -4.47 0.52
C SER A 76 5.90 -5.56 1.39
N TRP A 77 5.40 -5.20 2.57
CA TRP A 77 4.85 -6.15 3.53
C TRP A 77 3.95 -5.46 4.56
N GLY A 78 3.30 -6.24 5.42
CA GLY A 78 2.43 -5.76 6.49
C GLY A 78 2.03 -6.92 7.40
N ASN A 79 1.35 -6.61 8.52
CA ASN A 79 0.76 -7.62 9.39
C ASN A 79 -0.77 -7.60 9.24
N GLY A 80 -1.28 -8.51 8.42
CA GLY A 80 -2.65 -8.41 7.92
C GLY A 80 -2.83 -7.25 6.93
N CYS A 81 -4.08 -6.85 6.70
CA CYS A 81 -4.42 -5.73 5.84
C CYS A 81 -5.47 -4.87 6.54
N GLY A 82 -5.23 -3.55 6.64
CA GLY A 82 -6.21 -2.62 7.19
C GLY A 82 -6.37 -2.65 8.71
N ASP A 83 -5.41 -3.18 9.46
CA ASP A 83 -5.37 -3.01 10.93
C ASP A 83 -4.84 -1.60 11.25
N SER A 84 -5.53 -0.89 12.13
CA SER A 84 -5.14 0.48 12.55
C SER A 84 -3.80 0.54 13.27
N ARG A 85 -3.34 -0.58 13.85
CA ARG A 85 -2.05 -0.71 14.55
C ARG A 85 -0.92 -1.12 13.62
N PHE A 86 -1.23 -1.80 12.51
CA PHE A 86 -0.24 -2.31 11.56
C PHE A 86 -0.47 -1.70 10.18
N PRO A 87 0.00 -0.45 9.95
CA PRO A 87 -0.06 0.15 8.62
C PRO A 87 0.79 -0.64 7.63
N GLY A 88 0.44 -0.60 6.34
CA GLY A 88 1.26 -1.17 5.28
C GLY A 88 2.67 -0.57 5.25
N VAL A 89 3.65 -1.44 4.99
CA VAL A 89 5.08 -1.09 4.92
C VAL A 89 5.53 -1.10 3.46
N TYR A 90 6.17 -0.01 3.07
CA TYR A 90 6.61 0.26 1.72
C TYR A 90 8.13 0.42 1.69
N THR A 91 8.79 -0.09 0.66
CA THR A 91 10.21 0.20 0.40
C THR A 91 10.36 1.65 -0.04
N ALA A 92 11.24 2.43 0.59
CA ALA A 92 11.42 3.84 0.27
C ALA A 92 12.22 4.04 -1.02
N VAL A 93 11.59 4.69 -2.01
CA VAL A 93 12.22 5.08 -3.28
C VAL A 93 12.77 6.52 -3.20
N SER A 94 12.12 7.38 -2.42
CA SER A 94 12.55 8.76 -2.19
C SER A 94 12.38 9.15 -0.72
N ARG A 95 13.41 9.79 -0.15
CA ARG A 95 13.48 10.16 1.28
C ARG A 95 12.96 11.57 1.58
N ASN A 96 12.45 12.27 0.58
CA ASN A 96 11.91 13.63 0.76
C ASN A 96 10.46 13.64 1.26
N LEU A 97 9.98 12.53 1.86
CA LEU A 97 8.69 12.51 2.55
C LEU A 97 8.82 13.12 3.93
N LYS A 98 8.11 14.22 4.19
CA LYS A 98 7.95 14.75 5.55
C LYS A 98 6.64 14.26 6.11
N SER A 99 6.68 13.55 7.23
CA SER A 99 5.50 13.16 8.01
C SER A 99 5.13 14.30 8.97
N GLY A 100 4.17 15.18 8.64
CA GLY A 100 3.59 16.15 9.59
C GLY A 100 3.23 17.54 9.03
N GLU A 101 2.07 18.04 9.50
CA GLU A 101 1.33 19.33 9.34
C GLU A 101 1.41 20.20 8.06
N LYS A 102 2.43 20.11 7.21
CA LYS A 102 2.49 20.85 5.92
C LYS A 102 3.16 20.11 4.75
N GLY A 103 3.48 18.82 4.85
CA GLY A 103 4.13 18.09 3.75
C GLY A 103 3.48 16.74 3.50
N ILE A 104 2.95 16.53 2.30
CA ILE A 104 2.32 15.32 1.77
C ILE A 104 0.98 14.94 2.42
N VAL A 105 -0.09 15.47 1.84
CA VAL A 105 -1.49 15.25 2.24
C VAL A 105 -2.27 14.29 1.33
N ASN A 106 -1.67 13.86 0.21
CA ASN A 106 -2.35 13.09 -0.83
C ASN A 106 -1.46 11.95 -1.36
N CYS A 107 -1.26 10.91 -0.55
CA CYS A 107 -0.71 9.65 -1.05
C CYS A 107 -1.82 8.69 -1.44
N PHE A 108 -1.63 8.04 -2.58
CA PHE A 108 -2.49 6.99 -3.10
C PHE A 108 -1.65 5.75 -3.26
N ASN A 109 -2.17 4.62 -2.78
CA ASN A 109 -1.68 3.33 -3.22
C ASN A 109 -2.63 2.82 -4.30
N VAL A 110 -2.03 2.36 -5.40
CA VAL A 110 -2.74 1.65 -6.46
C VAL A 110 -2.86 0.20 -6.03
N ILE A 111 -4.09 -0.30 -5.93
CA ILE A 111 -4.41 -1.68 -5.53
C ILE A 111 -5.09 -2.39 -6.70
N SER A 112 -4.77 -3.67 -6.88
CA SER A 112 -5.26 -4.53 -7.97
C SER A 112 -6.38 -5.46 -7.55
#